data_AF-A0A9X4KCD0-F1
#
_entry.id   AF-A0A9X4KCD0-F1
#
_cell.length_a   1.000
_cell.length_b   1.000
_cell.length_c   1.000
_cell.angle_alpha   90.00
_cell.angle_beta   90.00
_cell.angle_gamma   90.00
#
_symmetry.space_group_name_H-M   'P 1'
#
loop_
_entity.id
_entity.type
_entity.pdbx_description
1 polymer ?
#
loop_
_entity_poly.entity_id
_entity_poly.type
_entity_poly.pdbx_seq_one_letter_code
_entity_poly.pdbx_strand_id
1 'polypeptide(L)'
;MRIGFQTIPNTEAVAKGAGWHEKALSGWKVKWVPFDSGRDVNNALASDSIDIGLVGSTLVSTGLSKGIDYEVIWLADVIGDNEALVVKDTSGIQEIGDLVGKTIAVTFGSTTQYSLLGALQASQIDSGKVHIIDMKPADMLAAWNRGDIDGGYVWQPTLQQMQQNGGHVLITSGQLAHKGIVTADVIVVRKSFAESHPEQVKTYLASLNKAVTLFRSHPDEAAAVVAKEFGISHEEALEMMKELIWLSADEQLTSDYLGTPDHQGELWESAGGYGAFPEGAKPDRPGAFSKGIPGCRFFSFIARSCTRSRGEVMKVLELKHISLAYEQGKKTFCALQDINLTIDEGGSS
;
A
#
# COMPACT_ATOMS: atom_id res chain seq x y z
N MET A 1 6.25 22.91 -7.47
CA MET A 1 5.91 21.53 -7.03
C MET A 1 5.94 20.65 -8.25
N ARG A 2 6.87 19.69 -8.28
CA ARG A 2 7.07 18.75 -9.37
C ARG A 2 6.58 17.39 -8.91
N ILE A 3 5.58 16.85 -9.59
CA ILE A 3 4.88 15.64 -9.20
C ILE A 3 5.17 14.58 -10.26
N GLY A 4 5.86 13.53 -9.87
CA GLY A 4 6.08 12.35 -10.70
C GLY A 4 4.86 11.44 -10.65
N PHE A 5 4.29 11.12 -11.81
CA PHE A 5 3.10 10.28 -11.90
C PHE A 5 3.31 9.11 -12.86
N GLN A 6 2.51 8.07 -12.68
CA GLN A 6 2.37 6.94 -13.58
C GLN A 6 0.93 6.88 -14.09
N THR A 7 0.71 6.31 -15.28
CA THR A 7 -0.64 6.17 -15.86
C THR A 7 -1.40 5.02 -15.17
N ILE A 8 -1.93 5.30 -13.97
CA ILE A 8 -2.69 4.36 -13.13
C ILE A 8 -4.02 5.02 -12.76
N PRO A 9 -5.18 4.35 -12.90
CA PRO A 9 -6.50 4.96 -12.77
C PRO A 9 -6.92 5.16 -11.31
N ASN A 10 -6.08 5.81 -10.50
CA ASN A 10 -6.25 5.97 -9.06
C ASN A 10 -6.54 7.43 -8.65
N THR A 11 -6.42 7.73 -7.35
CA THR A 11 -6.68 9.06 -6.79
C THR A 11 -5.85 10.17 -7.46
N GLU A 12 -4.61 9.89 -7.85
CA GLU A 12 -3.74 10.85 -8.50
C GLU A 12 -4.23 11.18 -9.91
N ALA A 13 -4.62 10.19 -10.71
CA ALA A 13 -5.16 10.40 -12.05
C ALA A 13 -6.46 11.23 -12.04
N VAL A 14 -7.36 10.98 -11.08
CA VAL A 14 -8.59 11.79 -10.91
C VAL A 14 -8.23 13.24 -10.56
N ALA A 15 -7.37 13.45 -9.56
CA ALA A 15 -7.01 14.79 -9.12
C ALA A 15 -6.25 15.60 -10.20
N LYS A 16 -5.38 14.92 -10.96
CA LYS A 16 -4.68 15.46 -12.13
C LYS A 16 -5.65 15.83 -13.25
N GLY A 17 -6.48 14.89 -13.70
CA GLY A 17 -7.40 15.10 -14.82
C GLY A 17 -8.44 16.18 -14.52
N ALA A 18 -8.83 16.34 -13.25
CA ALA A 18 -9.74 17.39 -12.80
C ALA A 18 -9.05 18.76 -12.56
N GLY A 19 -7.72 18.84 -12.68
CA GLY A 19 -6.94 20.07 -12.48
C GLY A 19 -7.02 20.63 -11.06
N TRP A 20 -7.24 19.78 -10.06
CA TRP A 20 -7.49 20.23 -8.69
C TRP A 20 -6.24 20.75 -8.00
N HIS A 21 -5.07 20.17 -8.28
CA HIS A 21 -3.82 20.62 -7.69
C HIS A 21 -3.45 22.02 -8.17
N GLU A 22 -3.54 22.30 -9.47
CA GLU A 22 -3.28 23.63 -10.06
C GLU A 22 -4.23 24.69 -9.48
N LYS A 23 -5.50 24.34 -9.28
CA LYS A 23 -6.50 25.25 -8.72
C LYS A 23 -6.28 25.51 -7.23
N ALA A 24 -6.03 24.46 -6.46
CA ALA A 24 -5.86 24.55 -5.00
C ALA A 24 -4.51 25.19 -4.62
N LEU A 25 -3.49 25.02 -5.46
CA LEU A 25 -2.14 25.56 -5.29
C LEU A 25 -1.91 26.77 -6.22
N SER A 26 -2.88 27.66 -6.39
CA SER A 26 -2.88 28.76 -7.38
C SER A 26 -1.70 29.75 -7.29
N GLY A 27 -0.95 29.76 -6.19
CA GLY A 27 0.31 30.51 -6.02
C GLY A 27 1.58 29.73 -6.36
N TRP A 28 1.45 28.47 -6.81
CA TRP A 28 2.55 27.55 -7.07
C TRP A 28 2.49 27.05 -8.51
N LYS A 29 3.67 26.91 -9.12
CA LYS A 29 3.80 26.18 -10.38
C LYS A 29 3.77 24.68 -10.09
N VAL A 30 2.64 24.04 -10.40
CA VAL A 30 2.50 22.58 -10.43
C VAL A 30 3.02 22.07 -11.78
N LYS A 31 3.89 21.06 -11.75
CA LYS A 31 4.43 20.41 -12.95
C LYS A 31 4.32 18.90 -12.80
N TRP A 32 3.52 18.27 -13.65
CA TRP A 32 3.45 16.83 -13.79
C TRP A 32 4.62 16.30 -14.63
N VAL A 33 5.25 15.23 -14.17
CA VAL A 33 6.36 14.57 -14.84
C VAL A 33 5.99 13.09 -15.02
N PRO A 34 5.75 12.62 -16.27
CA PRO A 34 5.35 11.25 -16.51
C PRO A 34 6.54 10.30 -16.33
N PHE A 35 6.27 9.11 -15.79
CA PHE A 35 7.23 8.02 -15.66
C PHE A 35 6.59 6.68 -16.06
N ASP A 36 7.38 5.79 -16.66
CA ASP A 36 6.92 4.46 -17.06
C ASP A 36 7.00 3.43 -15.93
N SER A 37 7.75 3.75 -14.87
CA SER A 37 7.97 2.85 -13.74
C SER A 37 8.31 3.62 -12.47
N GLY A 38 7.95 3.05 -11.31
CA GLY A 38 8.37 3.60 -10.02
C GLY A 38 9.90 3.61 -9.83
N ARG A 39 10.66 2.81 -10.59
CA ARG A 39 12.14 2.86 -10.56
C ARG A 39 12.63 4.20 -11.08
N ASP A 40 12.03 4.67 -12.16
CA ASP A 40 12.34 5.97 -12.76
C ASP A 40 11.89 7.11 -11.82
N VAL A 41 10.76 6.95 -11.12
CA VAL A 41 10.32 7.87 -10.05
C VAL A 41 11.34 7.94 -8.91
N ASN A 42 11.83 6.81 -8.40
CA ASN A 42 12.86 6.77 -7.36
C ASN A 42 14.16 7.46 -7.80
N ASN A 43 14.61 7.24 -9.04
CA ASN A 43 15.79 7.94 -9.58
C ASN A 43 15.56 9.47 -9.65
N ALA A 44 14.34 9.89 -9.99
CA ALA A 44 13.98 11.30 -10.03
C ALA A 44 13.89 11.93 -8.63
N LEU A 45 13.40 11.20 -7.62
CA LEU A 45 13.42 11.64 -6.22
C LEU A 45 14.85 11.76 -5.67
N ALA A 46 15.70 10.76 -5.96
CA ALA A 46 17.09 10.73 -5.50
C ALA A 46 17.96 11.85 -6.11
N SER A 47 17.61 12.33 -7.30
CA SER A 47 18.29 13.44 -7.99
C SER A 47 17.66 14.80 -7.72
N ASP A 48 16.68 14.88 -6.81
CA ASP A 48 15.87 16.07 -6.56
C ASP A 48 15.22 16.63 -7.84
N SER A 49 14.92 15.78 -8.83
CA SER A 49 14.27 16.16 -10.08
C SER A 49 12.74 16.28 -9.96
N ILE A 50 12.16 15.62 -8.95
CA ILE A 50 10.76 15.76 -8.52
C ILE A 50 10.68 15.93 -7.00
N ASP A 51 9.54 16.43 -6.51
CA ASP A 51 9.31 16.69 -5.08
C ASP A 51 8.40 15.62 -4.44
N ILE A 52 7.41 15.17 -5.21
CA ILE A 52 6.41 14.16 -4.86
C ILE A 52 6.40 13.11 -5.99
N GLY A 53 6.17 11.83 -5.67
CA GLY A 53 6.10 10.77 -6.66
C GLY A 53 5.11 9.65 -6.28
N LEU A 54 4.44 9.09 -7.29
CA LEU A 54 3.65 7.86 -7.19
C LEU A 54 4.54 6.63 -7.43
N VAL A 55 4.62 5.71 -6.47
CA VAL A 55 5.37 4.45 -6.57
C VAL A 55 4.58 3.28 -5.98
N GLY A 56 4.79 2.08 -6.49
CA GLY A 56 4.29 0.86 -5.85
C GLY A 56 5.00 0.60 -4.50
N SER A 57 4.29 -0.04 -3.58
CA SER A 57 4.74 -0.29 -2.19
C SER A 57 6.11 -0.95 -2.11
N THR A 58 6.44 -1.87 -3.02
CA THR A 58 7.75 -2.58 -3.05
C THR A 58 8.92 -1.67 -3.41
N LEU A 59 8.67 -0.58 -4.15
CA LEU A 59 9.70 0.38 -4.54
C LEU A 59 9.99 1.40 -3.46
N VAL A 60 9.04 1.61 -2.53
CA VAL A 60 9.29 2.36 -1.28
C VAL A 60 10.46 1.72 -0.53
N SER A 61 10.38 0.40 -0.35
CA SER A 61 11.39 -0.41 0.31
C SER A 61 12.76 -0.27 -0.32
N THR A 62 12.80 -0.34 -1.65
CA THR A 62 14.03 -0.24 -2.43
C THR A 62 14.65 1.15 -2.32
N GLY A 63 13.84 2.21 -2.40
CA GLY A 63 14.35 3.58 -2.29
C GLY A 63 14.84 3.91 -0.88
N LEU A 64 14.11 3.51 0.16
CA LEU A 64 14.55 3.67 1.56
C LEU A 64 15.86 2.91 1.82
N SER A 65 15.98 1.67 1.35
CA SER A 65 17.20 0.86 1.50
C SER A 65 18.41 1.46 0.76
N LYS A 66 18.15 2.24 -0.30
CA LYS A 66 19.18 3.00 -1.04
C LYS A 66 19.46 4.39 -0.45
N GLY A 67 18.81 4.74 0.66
CA GLY A 67 19.00 6.02 1.34
C GLY A 67 18.34 7.20 0.65
N ILE A 68 17.31 6.98 -0.18
CA ILE A 68 16.51 8.10 -0.71
C ILE A 68 15.72 8.70 0.44
N ASP A 69 15.88 10.00 0.68
CA ASP A 69 15.29 10.69 1.82
C ASP A 69 13.87 11.20 1.51
N TYR A 70 12.91 10.28 1.51
CA TYR A 70 11.47 10.56 1.40
C TYR A 70 10.68 9.87 2.51
N GLU A 71 9.39 10.18 2.58
CA GLU A 71 8.39 9.50 3.40
C GLU A 71 7.14 9.19 2.58
N VAL A 72 6.40 8.15 2.97
CA VAL A 72 5.08 7.83 2.41
C VAL A 72 4.02 8.70 3.08
N ILE A 73 3.18 9.35 2.29
CA ILE A 73 2.18 10.31 2.79
C ILE A 73 0.73 9.96 2.41
N TRP A 74 0.52 9.00 1.51
CA TRP A 74 -0.80 8.61 1.04
C TRP A 74 -0.79 7.24 0.36
N LEU A 75 -1.85 6.46 0.54
CA LEU A 75 -2.20 5.32 -0.32
C LEU A 75 -3.05 5.84 -1.47
N ALA A 76 -2.45 5.88 -2.67
CA ALA A 76 -3.19 6.29 -3.86
C ALA A 76 -4.34 5.32 -4.16
N ASP A 77 -4.11 4.04 -3.85
CA ASP A 77 -5.05 2.93 -3.84
C ASP A 77 -4.39 1.73 -3.13
N VAL A 78 -5.19 0.71 -2.80
CA VAL A 78 -4.70 -0.65 -2.58
C VAL A 78 -4.98 -1.45 -3.84
N ILE A 79 -3.95 -2.14 -4.33
CA ILE A 79 -3.97 -2.83 -5.61
C ILE A 79 -4.84 -4.08 -5.49
N GLY A 80 -5.77 -4.24 -6.43
CA GLY A 80 -6.75 -5.31 -6.44
C GLY A 80 -6.67 -6.13 -7.72
N ASP A 81 -7.78 -6.18 -8.45
CA ASP A 81 -7.89 -6.98 -9.67
C ASP A 81 -7.24 -6.29 -10.90
N ASN A 82 -6.82 -5.04 -10.73
CA ASN A 82 -6.20 -4.22 -11.77
C ASN A 82 -4.73 -4.60 -12.03
N GLU A 83 -4.14 -5.45 -11.19
CA GLU A 83 -2.81 -6.02 -11.35
C GLU A 83 -2.92 -7.54 -11.24
N ALA A 84 -2.52 -8.26 -12.28
CA ALA A 84 -2.72 -9.70 -12.34
C ALA A 84 -1.65 -10.42 -13.16
N LEU A 85 -1.49 -11.70 -12.86
CA LEU A 85 -0.80 -12.65 -13.73
C LEU A 85 -1.76 -13.08 -14.84
N VAL A 86 -1.44 -12.67 -16.07
CA VAL A 86 -2.14 -13.08 -17.29
C VAL A 86 -1.25 -14.03 -18.09
N VAL A 87 -1.84 -15.11 -18.61
CA VAL A 87 -1.12 -16.14 -19.39
C VAL A 87 -1.83 -16.39 -20.70
N LYS A 88 -1.09 -16.75 -21.75
CA LYS A 88 -1.67 -17.00 -23.07
C LYS A 88 -2.60 -18.21 -23.01
N ASP A 89 -3.73 -18.14 -23.70
CA ASP A 89 -4.63 -19.30 -23.85
C ASP A 89 -3.92 -20.51 -24.47
N THR A 90 -2.95 -20.26 -25.35
CA THR A 90 -2.16 -21.28 -26.03
C THR A 90 -0.98 -21.81 -25.20
N SER A 91 -0.72 -21.27 -24.00
CA SER A 91 0.44 -21.67 -23.17
C SER A 91 0.28 -23.03 -22.50
N GLY A 92 -0.96 -23.51 -22.38
CA GLY A 92 -1.32 -24.70 -21.60
C GLY A 92 -1.27 -24.50 -20.09
N ILE A 93 -1.06 -23.26 -19.60
CA ILE A 93 -1.05 -22.91 -18.17
C ILE A 93 -2.49 -22.78 -17.70
N GLN A 94 -2.87 -23.50 -16.64
CA GLN A 94 -4.20 -23.44 -16.02
C GLN A 94 -4.12 -23.22 -14.50
N GLU A 95 -2.98 -23.50 -13.88
CA GLU A 95 -2.70 -23.20 -12.48
C GLU A 95 -1.25 -22.72 -12.26
N ILE A 96 -0.95 -22.21 -11.06
CA ILE A 96 0.39 -21.70 -10.71
C ILE A 96 1.47 -22.77 -10.87
N GLY A 97 1.11 -24.05 -10.70
CA GLY A 97 1.96 -25.23 -10.96
C GLY A 97 2.56 -25.28 -12.37
N ASP A 98 1.77 -24.87 -13.36
CA ASP A 98 2.13 -24.99 -14.78
C ASP A 98 3.15 -23.93 -15.23
N LEU A 99 3.51 -22.98 -14.37
CA LEU A 99 4.52 -21.96 -14.65
C LEU A 99 5.94 -22.54 -14.72
N VAL A 100 6.17 -23.76 -14.21
CA VAL A 100 7.49 -24.41 -14.24
C VAL A 100 7.96 -24.60 -15.69
N GLY A 101 9.15 -24.07 -15.99
CA GLY A 101 9.75 -24.07 -17.33
C GLY A 101 9.16 -23.05 -18.29
N LYS A 102 8.18 -22.24 -17.87
CA LYS A 102 7.56 -21.18 -18.68
C LYS A 102 8.29 -19.87 -18.53
N THR A 103 8.16 -19.01 -19.54
CA THR A 103 8.73 -17.66 -19.56
C THR A 103 7.67 -16.64 -19.14
N ILE A 104 7.86 -16.03 -17.97
CA ILE A 104 6.92 -15.08 -17.37
C ILE A 104 7.60 -13.72 -17.22
N ALA A 105 7.03 -12.69 -17.84
CA ALA A 105 7.54 -11.33 -17.75
C ALA A 105 6.96 -10.58 -16.54
N VAL A 106 7.81 -9.82 -15.84
CA VAL A 106 7.40 -8.89 -14.77
C VAL A 106 8.28 -7.65 -14.84
N THR A 107 7.89 -6.56 -14.17
CA THR A 107 8.80 -5.41 -13.98
C THR A 107 9.61 -5.63 -12.71
N PHE A 108 10.93 -5.74 -12.81
CA PHE A 108 11.77 -6.07 -11.65
C PHE A 108 11.77 -4.95 -10.61
N GLY A 109 11.59 -5.36 -9.35
CA GLY A 109 11.46 -4.51 -8.18
C GLY A 109 10.04 -3.95 -7.97
N SER A 110 9.12 -4.10 -8.93
CA SER A 110 7.75 -3.63 -8.78
C SER A 110 6.87 -4.60 -8.01
N THR A 111 5.65 -4.15 -7.72
CA THR A 111 4.55 -4.93 -7.12
C THR A 111 4.30 -6.22 -7.90
N THR A 112 4.33 -6.19 -9.23
CA THR A 112 4.16 -7.39 -10.08
C THR A 112 5.17 -8.50 -9.81
N GLN A 113 6.45 -8.16 -9.58
CA GLN A 113 7.46 -9.16 -9.24
C GLN A 113 7.19 -9.74 -7.85
N TYR A 114 6.85 -8.88 -6.88
CA TYR A 114 6.50 -9.31 -5.54
C TYR A 114 5.27 -10.24 -5.53
N SER A 115 4.20 -9.86 -6.23
CA SER A 115 2.97 -10.63 -6.37
C SER A 115 3.24 -11.99 -7.04
N LEU A 116 4.05 -12.04 -8.11
CA LEU A 116 4.44 -13.31 -8.75
C LEU A 116 5.21 -14.21 -7.78
N LEU A 117 6.23 -13.68 -7.10
CA LEU A 117 7.04 -14.45 -6.16
C LEU A 117 6.20 -14.93 -4.97
N GLY A 118 5.29 -14.11 -4.46
CA GLY A 118 4.32 -14.47 -3.43
C GLY A 118 3.38 -15.60 -3.88
N ALA A 119 2.87 -15.53 -5.12
CA ALA A 119 2.01 -16.60 -5.69
C ALA A 119 2.76 -17.94 -5.79
N LEU A 120 4.01 -17.91 -6.27
CA LEU A 120 4.87 -19.09 -6.36
C LEU A 120 5.16 -19.66 -4.97
N GLN A 121 5.54 -18.81 -4.01
CA GLN A 121 5.82 -19.21 -2.63
C GLN A 121 4.58 -19.83 -1.96
N ALA A 122 3.41 -19.20 -2.09
CA ALA A 122 2.15 -19.71 -1.54
C ALA A 122 1.76 -21.07 -2.14
N SER A 123 2.22 -21.36 -3.36
CA SER A 123 2.03 -22.64 -4.05
C SER A 123 3.21 -23.60 -3.87
N GLN A 124 4.19 -23.26 -3.02
CA GLN A 124 5.40 -24.04 -2.76
C GLN A 124 6.25 -24.35 -4.01
N ILE A 125 6.21 -23.44 -4.99
CA ILE A 125 6.99 -23.54 -6.22
C ILE A 125 8.28 -22.74 -6.05
N ASP A 126 9.39 -23.38 -6.36
CA ASP A 126 10.68 -22.71 -6.46
C ASP A 126 10.69 -21.76 -7.67
N SER A 127 10.83 -20.46 -7.41
CA SER A 127 10.93 -19.44 -8.45
C SER A 127 12.07 -19.69 -9.45
N GLY A 128 13.14 -20.39 -9.06
CA GLY A 128 14.23 -20.76 -9.97
C GLY A 128 13.83 -21.77 -11.05
N LYS A 129 12.65 -22.37 -10.94
CA LYS A 129 12.07 -23.25 -11.96
C LYS A 129 11.21 -22.52 -12.99
N VAL A 130 10.99 -21.22 -12.82
CA VAL A 130 10.24 -20.36 -13.77
C VAL A 130 11.24 -19.41 -14.43
N HIS A 131 11.15 -19.22 -15.74
CA HIS A 131 12.01 -18.27 -16.46
C HIS A 131 11.43 -16.87 -16.33
N ILE A 132 11.70 -16.20 -15.20
CA ILE A 132 11.21 -14.85 -14.91
C ILE A 132 12.13 -13.81 -15.57
N ILE A 133 11.57 -12.92 -16.39
CA ILE A 133 12.32 -11.90 -17.14
C ILE A 133 11.82 -10.47 -16.88
N ASP A 134 12.74 -9.49 -16.91
CA ASP A 134 12.45 -8.08 -16.66
C ASP A 134 11.93 -7.40 -17.93
N MET A 135 10.71 -6.84 -17.87
CA MET A 135 10.13 -6.04 -18.95
C MET A 135 9.31 -4.88 -18.38
N LYS A 136 9.40 -3.71 -19.03
CA LYS A 136 8.43 -2.64 -18.86
C LYS A 136 7.10 -3.04 -19.53
N PRO A 137 5.94 -2.49 -19.11
CA PRO A 137 4.63 -2.89 -19.66
C PRO A 137 4.53 -2.82 -21.19
N ALA A 138 5.03 -1.75 -21.81
CA ALA A 138 5.01 -1.60 -23.26
C ALA A 138 5.83 -2.70 -23.99
N ASP A 139 7.01 -3.04 -23.46
CA ASP A 139 7.87 -4.10 -24.01
C ASP A 139 7.25 -5.47 -23.78
N MET A 140 6.60 -5.68 -22.63
CA MET A 140 5.87 -6.90 -22.29
C MET A 140 4.73 -7.16 -23.27
N LEU A 141 3.91 -6.15 -23.59
CA LEU A 141 2.85 -6.26 -24.59
C LEU A 141 3.41 -6.58 -25.98
N ALA A 142 4.53 -5.96 -26.36
CA ALA A 142 5.18 -6.25 -27.64
C ALA A 142 5.70 -7.70 -27.70
N ALA A 143 6.35 -8.19 -26.64
CA ALA A 143 6.81 -9.57 -26.52
C ALA A 143 5.65 -10.58 -26.51
N TRP A 144 4.56 -10.24 -25.81
CA TRP A 144 3.32 -11.00 -25.83
C TRP A 144 2.79 -11.17 -27.26
N ASN A 145 2.67 -10.07 -28.01
CA ASN A 145 2.13 -10.12 -29.38
C ASN A 145 3.01 -10.91 -30.34
N ARG A 146 4.33 -10.95 -30.11
CA ARG A 146 5.28 -11.79 -30.88
C ARG A 146 5.27 -13.26 -30.48
N GLY A 147 4.75 -13.60 -29.30
CA GLY A 147 4.80 -14.96 -28.76
C GLY A 147 6.09 -15.29 -28.04
N ASP A 148 6.87 -14.29 -27.61
CA ASP A 148 8.16 -14.48 -26.95
C ASP A 148 8.03 -14.88 -25.47
N ILE A 149 6.84 -14.71 -24.88
CA ILE A 149 6.53 -15.00 -23.47
C ILE A 149 5.24 -15.82 -23.35
N ASP A 150 5.19 -16.69 -22.36
CA ASP A 150 4.02 -17.52 -22.04
C ASP A 150 2.99 -16.74 -21.19
N GLY A 151 3.47 -15.77 -20.40
CA GLY A 151 2.67 -14.98 -19.49
C GLY A 151 3.37 -13.71 -19.02
N GLY A 152 2.63 -12.84 -18.34
CA GLY A 152 3.18 -11.69 -17.65
C GLY A 152 2.35 -11.27 -16.45
N TYR A 153 3.00 -10.80 -15.39
CA TYR A 153 2.33 -10.14 -14.28
C TYR A 153 2.39 -8.63 -14.50
N VAL A 154 1.24 -7.99 -14.69
CA VAL A 154 1.16 -6.59 -15.14
C VAL A 154 -0.11 -5.91 -14.62
N TRP A 155 -0.14 -4.58 -14.70
CA TRP A 155 -1.29 -3.75 -14.32
C TRP A 155 -2.02 -3.15 -15.53
N GLN A 156 -3.20 -2.60 -15.28
CA GLN A 156 -3.96 -1.82 -16.26
C GLN A 156 -3.20 -0.58 -16.74
N PRO A 157 -3.29 -0.18 -18.02
CA PRO A 157 -4.16 -0.73 -19.07
C PRO A 157 -3.54 -1.92 -19.84
N THR A 158 -2.27 -2.24 -19.60
CA THR A 158 -1.57 -3.30 -20.35
C THR A 158 -2.18 -4.69 -20.06
N LEU A 159 -2.66 -4.91 -18.84
CA LEU A 159 -3.40 -6.12 -18.46
C LEU A 159 -4.58 -6.39 -19.39
N GLN A 160 -5.48 -5.41 -19.56
CA GLN A 160 -6.62 -5.54 -20.45
C GLN A 160 -6.21 -5.82 -21.90
N GLN A 161 -5.15 -5.15 -22.40
CA GLN A 161 -4.65 -5.37 -23.77
C GLN A 161 -4.13 -6.80 -23.96
N MET A 162 -3.45 -7.38 -22.96
CA MET A 162 -2.98 -8.76 -23.01
C MET A 162 -4.14 -9.76 -22.97
N GLN A 163 -5.19 -9.48 -22.18
CA GLN A 163 -6.43 -10.29 -22.17
C GLN A 163 -7.13 -10.27 -23.54
N GLN A 164 -7.31 -9.08 -24.11
CA GLN A 164 -7.91 -8.90 -25.44
C GLN A 164 -7.10 -9.64 -26.53
N ASN A 165 -5.79 -9.80 -26.33
CA ASN A 165 -4.88 -10.48 -27.24
C ASN A 165 -4.66 -11.96 -26.88
N GLY A 166 -5.72 -12.66 -26.46
CA GLY A 166 -5.73 -14.12 -26.25
C GLY A 166 -5.10 -14.56 -24.93
N GLY A 167 -5.39 -13.82 -23.86
CA GLY A 167 -4.92 -14.13 -22.52
C GLY A 167 -6.07 -14.28 -21.53
N HIS A 168 -5.87 -15.12 -20.54
CA HIS A 168 -6.74 -15.22 -19.37
C HIS A 168 -5.96 -14.94 -18.10
N VAL A 169 -6.66 -14.36 -17.12
CA VAL A 169 -6.12 -14.10 -15.78
C VAL A 169 -6.00 -15.41 -15.02
N LEU A 170 -4.79 -15.70 -14.54
CA LEU A 170 -4.50 -16.87 -13.72
C LEU A 170 -4.68 -16.58 -12.22
N ILE A 171 -4.22 -15.41 -11.78
CA ILE A 171 -4.39 -14.92 -10.40
C ILE A 171 -4.26 -13.40 -10.36
N THR A 172 -5.11 -12.73 -9.59
CA THR A 172 -5.02 -11.27 -9.36
C THR A 172 -4.28 -10.93 -8.07
N SER A 173 -3.82 -9.69 -7.95
CA SER A 173 -3.24 -9.16 -6.72
C SER A 173 -4.30 -9.06 -5.61
N GLY A 174 -5.56 -8.77 -5.96
CA GLY A 174 -6.69 -8.84 -5.03
C GLY A 174 -6.86 -10.23 -4.41
N GLN A 175 -6.77 -11.29 -5.21
CA GLN A 175 -6.79 -12.67 -4.71
C GLN A 175 -5.59 -13.00 -3.81
N LEU A 176 -4.41 -12.44 -4.11
CA LEU A 176 -3.21 -12.59 -3.29
C LEU A 176 -3.28 -11.79 -1.98
N ALA A 177 -3.95 -10.64 -1.97
CA ALA A 177 -4.17 -9.84 -0.77
C ALA A 177 -4.95 -10.62 0.29
N HIS A 178 -5.94 -11.43 -0.12
CA HIS A 178 -6.64 -12.37 0.79
C HIS A 178 -5.74 -13.46 1.40
N LYS A 179 -4.56 -13.70 0.81
CA LYS A 179 -3.53 -14.61 1.32
C LYS A 179 -2.43 -13.87 2.10
N GLY A 180 -2.61 -12.58 2.39
CA GLY A 180 -1.65 -11.74 3.11
C GLY A 180 -0.54 -11.15 2.25
N ILE A 181 -0.59 -11.30 0.93
CA ILE A 181 0.36 -10.70 -0.02
C ILE A 181 -0.30 -9.44 -0.57
N VAL A 182 -0.22 -8.35 0.19
CA VAL A 182 -0.89 -7.08 -0.12
C VAL A 182 0.08 -6.13 -0.81
N THR A 183 -0.37 -5.50 -1.89
CA THR A 183 0.35 -4.44 -2.61
C THR A 183 -0.52 -3.18 -2.71
N ALA A 184 0.13 -2.04 -2.85
CA ALA A 184 -0.53 -0.74 -2.92
C ALA A 184 0.29 0.21 -3.78
N ASP A 185 -0.36 1.17 -4.42
CA ASP A 185 0.31 2.34 -4.95
C ASP A 185 0.28 3.46 -3.91
N VAL A 186 1.42 4.10 -3.70
CA VAL A 186 1.59 5.12 -2.67
C VAL A 186 2.18 6.41 -3.23
N ILE A 187 1.86 7.51 -2.55
CA ILE A 187 2.53 8.77 -2.77
C ILE A 187 3.66 8.93 -1.76
N VAL A 188 4.85 9.19 -2.28
CA VAL A 188 6.03 9.58 -1.49
C VAL A 188 6.37 11.05 -1.70
N VAL A 189 6.93 11.68 -0.68
CA VAL A 189 7.41 13.07 -0.74
C VAL A 189 8.83 13.15 -0.17
N ARG A 190 9.71 13.91 -0.82
CA ARG A 190 11.04 14.18 -0.24
C ARG A 190 10.88 14.86 1.11
N LYS A 191 11.56 14.39 2.16
CA LYS A 191 11.39 14.92 3.52
C LYS A 191 11.64 16.42 3.61
N SER A 192 12.75 16.87 3.02
CA SER A 192 13.08 18.30 2.97
C SER A 192 11.99 19.17 2.32
N PHE A 193 11.25 18.63 1.34
CA PHE A 193 10.12 19.33 0.73
C PHE A 193 8.91 19.36 1.67
N ALA A 194 8.58 18.23 2.31
CA ALA A 194 7.49 18.16 3.29
C ALA A 194 7.71 19.09 4.49
N GLU A 195 8.95 19.15 4.99
CA GLU A 195 9.35 20.05 6.09
C GLU A 195 9.26 21.52 5.70
N SER A 196 9.69 21.87 4.48
CA SER A 196 9.72 23.27 4.01
C SER A 196 8.34 23.76 3.54
N HIS A 197 7.47 22.85 3.10
CA HIS A 197 6.20 23.15 2.44
C HIS A 197 5.01 22.31 2.97
N PRO A 198 4.80 22.22 4.29
CA PRO A 198 3.80 21.31 4.87
C PRO A 198 2.38 21.65 4.46
N GLU A 199 2.05 22.94 4.32
CA GLU A 199 0.71 23.38 3.90
C GLU A 199 0.42 23.03 2.43
N GLN A 200 1.44 23.04 1.59
CA GLN A 200 1.30 22.61 0.20
C GLN A 200 1.12 21.10 0.09
N VAL A 201 1.83 20.31 0.92
CA VAL A 201 1.63 18.86 1.01
C VAL A 201 0.21 18.54 1.50
N LYS A 202 -0.26 19.19 2.57
CA LYS A 202 -1.65 19.04 3.05
C LYS A 202 -2.69 19.36 1.97
N THR A 203 -2.47 20.45 1.23
CA THR A 203 -3.37 20.85 0.13
C THR A 203 -3.37 19.84 -1.02
N TYR A 204 -2.21 19.25 -1.32
CA TYR A 204 -2.08 18.15 -2.27
C TYR A 204 -2.88 16.93 -1.78
N LEU A 205 -2.68 16.48 -0.54
CA LEU A 205 -3.40 15.34 0.04
C LEU A 205 -4.93 15.54 0.08
N ALA A 206 -5.39 16.75 0.37
CA ALA A 206 -6.82 17.07 0.37
C ALA A 206 -7.47 16.85 -1.02
N SER A 207 -6.73 17.09 -2.10
CA SER A 207 -7.21 16.83 -3.46
C SER A 207 -7.32 15.32 -3.76
N LEU A 208 -6.41 14.51 -3.20
CA LEU A 208 -6.49 13.05 -3.32
C LEU A 208 -7.65 12.47 -2.51
N ASN A 209 -7.88 12.95 -1.29
CA ASN A 209 -9.04 12.53 -0.49
C ASN A 209 -10.38 12.93 -1.16
N LYS A 210 -10.39 14.08 -1.84
CA LYS A 210 -11.53 14.49 -2.68
C LYS A 210 -11.74 13.54 -3.85
N ALA A 211 -10.68 12.98 -4.44
CA ALA A 211 -10.79 12.00 -5.52
C ALA A 211 -11.44 10.70 -5.04
N VAL A 212 -11.04 10.22 -3.86
CA VAL A 212 -11.71 9.08 -3.19
C VAL A 212 -13.20 9.35 -3.01
N THR A 213 -13.54 10.53 -2.49
CA THR A 213 -14.93 10.93 -2.27
C THR A 213 -15.71 10.96 -3.58
N LEU A 214 -15.13 11.53 -4.65
CA LEU A 214 -15.76 11.59 -5.96
C LEU A 214 -16.00 10.19 -6.52
N PHE A 215 -14.99 9.31 -6.54
CA PHE A 215 -15.17 7.97 -7.08
C PHE A 215 -16.21 7.16 -6.30
N ARG A 216 -16.19 7.22 -4.97
CA ARG A 216 -17.15 6.48 -4.13
C ARG A 216 -18.59 6.97 -4.25
N SER A 217 -18.80 8.26 -4.48
CA SER A 217 -20.15 8.86 -4.52
C SER A 217 -20.70 9.03 -5.94
N HIS A 218 -19.83 9.28 -6.91
CA HIS A 218 -20.13 9.56 -8.31
C HIS A 218 -19.10 8.86 -9.21
N PRO A 219 -19.07 7.51 -9.24
CA PRO A 219 -18.05 6.75 -9.96
C PRO A 219 -18.02 7.08 -11.46
N ASP A 220 -19.17 7.33 -12.07
CA ASP A 220 -19.25 7.72 -13.49
C ASP A 220 -18.57 9.07 -13.78
N GLU A 221 -18.67 10.04 -12.86
CA GLU A 221 -18.01 11.34 -13.02
C GLU A 221 -16.49 11.20 -12.91
N ALA A 222 -16.01 10.40 -11.95
CA ALA A 222 -14.58 10.13 -11.80
C ALA A 222 -14.02 9.36 -13.01
N ALA A 223 -14.76 8.36 -13.51
CA ALA A 223 -14.40 7.62 -14.71
C ALA A 223 -14.34 8.50 -15.96
N ALA A 224 -15.25 9.48 -16.10
CA ALA A 224 -15.18 10.43 -17.22
C ALA A 224 -13.91 11.30 -17.19
N VAL A 225 -13.42 11.65 -15.99
CA VAL A 225 -12.14 12.36 -15.84
C VAL A 225 -10.97 11.48 -16.28
N VAL A 226 -10.90 10.25 -15.78
CA VAL A 226 -9.82 9.30 -16.10
C VAL A 226 -9.83 8.91 -17.58
N ALA A 227 -11.01 8.64 -18.15
CA ALA A 227 -11.18 8.31 -19.56
C ALA A 227 -10.58 9.38 -20.48
N LYS A 228 -10.86 10.66 -20.18
CA LYS A 228 -10.29 11.79 -20.92
C LYS A 228 -8.78 11.89 -20.76
N GLU A 229 -8.27 11.70 -19.55
CA GLU A 229 -6.84 11.78 -19.23
C GLU A 229 -6.05 10.68 -19.94
N PHE A 230 -6.60 9.46 -20.02
CA PHE A 230 -5.93 8.30 -20.58
C PHE A 230 -6.22 8.09 -22.08
N GLY A 231 -7.23 8.79 -22.61
CA GLY A 231 -7.66 8.62 -24.01
C GLY A 231 -8.37 7.29 -24.27
N ILE A 232 -9.08 6.76 -23.28
CA ILE A 232 -9.83 5.49 -23.33
C ILE A 232 -11.34 5.76 -23.19
N SER A 233 -12.17 4.72 -23.35
CA SER A 233 -13.61 4.86 -23.14
C SER A 233 -13.96 5.05 -21.66
N HIS A 234 -15.12 5.65 -21.42
CA HIS A 234 -15.69 5.78 -20.07
C HIS A 234 -15.88 4.42 -19.39
N GLU A 235 -16.36 3.42 -20.14
CA GLU A 235 -16.57 2.06 -19.65
C GLU A 235 -15.25 1.40 -19.23
N GLU A 236 -14.22 1.47 -20.07
CA GLU A 236 -12.88 0.96 -19.74
C GLU A 236 -12.31 1.65 -18.49
N ALA A 237 -12.40 2.98 -18.40
CA ALA A 237 -11.93 3.71 -17.23
C ALA A 237 -12.68 3.29 -15.96
N LEU A 238 -14.02 3.23 -16.03
CA LEU A 238 -14.84 2.86 -14.88
C LEU A 238 -14.53 1.45 -14.38
N GLU A 239 -14.31 0.50 -15.28
CA GLU A 239 -13.98 -0.87 -14.91
C GLU A 239 -12.61 -0.95 -14.23
N MET A 240 -11.56 -0.36 -14.83
CA MET A 240 -10.23 -0.35 -14.22
C MET A 240 -10.20 0.32 -12.84
N MET A 241 -11.01 1.36 -12.64
CA MET A 241 -11.10 2.04 -11.35
C MET A 241 -11.80 1.20 -10.28
N LYS A 242 -12.76 0.35 -10.64
CA LYS A 242 -13.48 -0.54 -9.70
C LYS A 242 -12.63 -1.71 -9.22
N GLU A 243 -11.64 -2.09 -10.00
CA GLU A 243 -10.67 -3.13 -9.66
C GLU A 243 -9.71 -2.70 -8.53
N LEU A 244 -9.68 -1.41 -8.20
CA LEU A 244 -8.88 -0.80 -7.13
C LEU A 244 -9.68 -0.66 -5.82
N ILE A 245 -8.97 -0.69 -4.69
CA ILE A 245 -9.53 -0.36 -3.38
C ILE A 245 -9.16 1.07 -3.02
N TRP A 246 -10.17 1.92 -2.87
CA TRP A 246 -10.01 3.35 -2.62
C TRP A 246 -10.19 3.63 -1.14
N LEU A 247 -9.23 4.29 -0.48
CA LEU A 247 -9.26 4.55 0.96
C LEU A 247 -9.33 6.04 1.27
N SER A 248 -10.33 6.46 2.05
CA SER A 248 -10.41 7.81 2.58
C SER A 248 -9.25 8.09 3.55
N ALA A 249 -8.98 9.36 3.82
CA ALA A 249 -7.95 9.76 4.77
C ALA A 249 -8.13 9.07 6.14
N ASP A 250 -9.36 8.95 6.64
CA ASP A 250 -9.64 8.34 7.94
C ASP A 250 -9.40 6.82 7.93
N GLU A 251 -9.79 6.12 6.86
CA GLU A 251 -9.55 4.68 6.74
C GLU A 251 -8.06 4.37 6.68
N GLN A 252 -7.26 5.19 6.00
CA GLN A 252 -5.82 4.98 5.90
C GLN A 252 -5.13 5.04 7.27
N LEU A 253 -5.67 5.80 8.24
CA LEU A 253 -5.10 5.92 9.60
C LEU A 253 -5.44 4.74 10.51
N THR A 254 -6.23 3.77 10.05
CA THR A 254 -6.55 2.56 10.81
C THR A 254 -5.33 1.62 10.89
N SER A 255 -5.38 0.68 11.84
CA SER A 255 -4.34 -0.35 12.01
C SER A 255 -4.15 -1.22 10.78
N ASP A 256 -5.15 -1.31 9.90
CA ASP A 256 -5.10 -2.22 8.76
C ASP A 256 -4.21 -1.65 7.62
N TYR A 257 -3.97 -0.33 7.61
CA TYR A 257 -3.30 0.38 6.53
C TYR A 257 -2.04 1.13 6.97
N LEU A 258 -2.02 2.48 6.93
CA LEU A 258 -0.85 3.28 7.30
C LEU A 258 -0.66 3.30 8.82
N GLY A 259 -1.77 3.32 9.55
CA GLY A 259 -1.79 3.50 10.99
C GLY A 259 -1.58 4.97 11.40
N THR A 260 -1.13 5.15 12.64
CA THR A 260 -0.89 6.44 13.27
C THR A 260 0.59 6.56 13.65
N PRO A 261 1.09 7.77 14.00
CA PRO A 261 2.47 7.92 14.49
C PRO A 261 2.81 7.01 15.69
N ASP A 262 1.82 6.69 16.52
CA ASP A 262 2.01 5.83 17.71
C ASP A 262 1.87 4.33 17.40
N HIS A 263 1.16 3.97 16.32
CA HIS A 263 0.84 2.59 15.96
C HIS A 263 0.96 2.41 14.46
N GLN A 264 2.04 1.78 14.02
CA GLN A 264 2.26 1.40 12.64
C GLN A 264 1.16 0.44 12.16
N GLY A 265 0.61 0.67 10.96
CA GLY A 265 -0.38 -0.22 10.37
C GLY A 265 0.19 -1.47 9.69
N GLU A 266 -0.66 -2.48 9.54
CA GLU A 266 -0.34 -3.85 9.10
C GLU A 266 0.04 -3.95 7.61
N LEU A 267 -0.35 -2.97 6.78
CA LEU A 267 0.07 -2.91 5.36
C LEU A 267 1.60 -2.93 5.24
N TRP A 268 2.30 -2.36 6.21
CA TRP A 268 3.76 -2.33 6.25
C TRP A 268 4.41 -3.65 6.67
N GLU A 269 3.67 -4.50 7.37
CA GLU A 269 4.11 -5.85 7.73
C GLU A 269 3.93 -6.81 6.55
N SER A 270 2.77 -6.75 5.89
CA SER A 270 2.40 -7.57 4.72
C SER A 270 3.13 -7.19 3.42
N ALA A 271 3.61 -5.95 3.31
CA ALA A 271 4.53 -5.53 2.25
C ALA A 271 5.93 -6.15 2.40
N GLY A 272 6.19 -6.96 3.43
CA GLY A 272 7.41 -7.74 3.57
C GLY A 272 8.57 -7.02 4.26
N GLY A 273 8.31 -6.33 5.38
CA GLY A 273 9.36 -5.86 6.29
C GLY A 273 10.36 -4.89 5.66
N TYR A 274 9.96 -3.64 5.45
CA TYR A 274 10.81 -2.67 4.76
C TYR A 274 10.78 -1.28 5.40
N GLY A 275 11.83 -0.99 6.17
CA GLY A 275 12.20 0.38 6.57
C GLY A 275 11.52 0.85 7.85
N ALA A 276 12.23 0.65 8.96
CA ALA A 276 11.90 1.21 10.27
C ALA A 276 11.64 2.73 10.21
N PHE A 277 10.59 3.17 10.90
CA PHE A 277 10.56 4.52 11.47
C PHE A 277 11.84 4.75 12.30
N PRO A 278 12.46 5.94 12.25
CA PRO A 278 13.66 6.21 13.04
C PRO A 278 13.39 6.00 14.55
N GLU A 279 14.20 5.11 15.13
CA GLU A 279 14.43 4.68 16.51
C GLU A 279 13.42 5.06 17.62
N GLY A 280 12.74 4.05 18.17
CA GLY A 280 11.90 4.24 19.37
C GLY A 280 11.45 3.03 20.21
N ALA A 281 11.25 1.79 19.70
CA ALA A 281 10.94 0.63 20.57
C ALA A 281 11.02 -0.72 19.83
N LYS A 282 11.48 -1.77 20.52
CA LYS A 282 11.92 -3.08 20.00
C LYS A 282 10.77 -4.06 19.66
N PRO A 283 11.00 -5.02 18.74
CA PRO A 283 10.04 -6.09 18.40
C PRO A 283 10.22 -7.30 19.34
N ASP A 284 9.12 -7.92 19.76
CA ASP A 284 9.10 -9.27 20.33
C ASP A 284 7.68 -9.87 20.21
N ARG A 285 7.25 -10.29 19.01
CA ARG A 285 6.19 -11.31 18.84
C ARG A 285 6.34 -12.11 17.54
N PRO A 286 6.20 -13.45 17.58
CA PRO A 286 6.07 -14.27 16.38
C PRO A 286 4.69 -14.09 15.73
N GLY A 287 4.68 -14.17 14.40
CA GLY A 287 3.63 -13.71 13.49
C GLY A 287 2.19 -14.16 13.76
N ALA A 288 1.26 -13.30 13.38
CA ALA A 288 -0.17 -13.47 13.56
C ALA A 288 -0.92 -13.40 12.22
N PHE A 289 -0.69 -14.34 11.30
CA PHE A 289 -1.67 -14.68 10.28
C PHE A 289 -2.36 -15.99 10.67
N SER A 290 -3.24 -15.90 11.68
CA SER A 290 -4.28 -16.90 11.92
C SER A 290 -5.42 -16.28 12.73
N LYS A 291 -6.29 -15.51 12.07
CA LYS A 291 -7.68 -15.39 12.52
C LYS A 291 -8.61 -15.60 11.34
N GLY A 292 -8.83 -16.88 11.07
CA GLY A 292 -10.03 -17.33 10.42
C GLY A 292 -11.28 -16.90 11.20
N ILE A 293 -12.32 -16.67 10.41
CA ILE A 293 -13.73 -16.51 10.74
C ILE A 293 -14.12 -17.33 12.01
N PRO A 294 -14.85 -16.76 12.99
CA PRO A 294 -15.04 -17.38 14.28
C PRO A 294 -15.98 -18.58 14.22
N GLY A 295 -15.47 -19.76 14.59
CA GLY A 295 -16.31 -20.95 14.73
C GLY A 295 -15.60 -22.29 14.85
N CYS A 296 -14.52 -22.42 15.65
CA CYS A 296 -14.08 -23.73 16.16
C CYS A 296 -13.05 -23.55 17.30
N ARG A 297 -13.36 -24.08 18.48
CA ARG A 297 -12.46 -24.12 19.65
C ARG A 297 -11.48 -25.28 19.52
N PHE A 298 -10.19 -25.06 19.74
CA PHE A 298 -9.29 -26.10 20.23
C PHE A 298 -8.27 -25.53 21.24
N PHE A 299 -8.16 -26.22 22.37
CA PHE A 299 -7.24 -25.98 23.47
C PHE A 299 -5.79 -26.34 23.09
N SER A 300 -4.80 -25.61 23.61
CA SER A 300 -3.61 -26.22 24.22
C SER A 300 -2.86 -25.21 25.13
N PHE A 301 -2.15 -25.77 26.10
CA PHE A 301 -1.61 -25.20 27.34
C PHE A 301 -0.08 -25.50 27.40
N ILE A 302 0.66 -24.87 28.32
CA ILE A 302 2.03 -25.20 28.83
C ILE A 302 3.22 -24.61 28.01
N ALA A 303 4.28 -23.99 28.55
CA ALA A 303 4.67 -23.57 29.92
C ALA A 303 5.81 -22.53 29.91
N ARG A 304 5.94 -21.86 31.06
CA ARG A 304 7.03 -20.97 31.51
C ARG A 304 8.40 -21.65 31.57
N SER A 305 9.45 -20.83 31.48
CA SER A 305 10.64 -20.93 32.36
C SER A 305 11.34 -19.57 32.47
N CYS A 306 11.65 -19.21 33.71
CA CYS A 306 12.22 -17.93 34.14
C CYS A 306 13.66 -18.21 34.59
N THR A 307 14.63 -17.37 34.24
CA THR A 307 15.87 -17.19 35.02
C THR A 307 16.38 -15.76 34.86
N ARG A 308 16.85 -15.21 35.98
CA ARG A 308 17.22 -13.81 36.22
C ARG A 308 18.69 -13.81 36.66
N SER A 309 19.53 -12.95 36.09
CA SER A 309 20.75 -12.48 36.76
C SER A 309 21.16 -11.09 36.29
N ARG A 310 21.70 -10.33 37.25
CA ARG A 310 21.92 -8.89 37.33
C ARG A 310 23.19 -8.43 36.59
N GLY A 311 23.26 -7.14 36.27
CA GLY A 311 24.51 -6.40 36.01
C GLY A 311 24.28 -5.08 35.29
N GLU A 312 24.50 -3.96 35.97
CA GLU A 312 24.38 -2.54 35.56
C GLU A 312 25.27 -2.20 34.33
N VAL A 313 25.01 -1.15 33.53
CA VAL A 313 25.47 0.25 33.77
C VAL A 313 24.69 1.26 32.89
N MET A 314 24.09 2.25 33.57
CA MET A 314 23.93 3.68 33.27
C MET A 314 23.42 4.17 31.89
N LYS A 315 22.17 4.64 31.85
CA LYS A 315 21.73 5.83 31.08
C LYS A 315 21.45 6.95 32.06
N VAL A 316 21.98 8.15 31.82
CA VAL A 316 21.74 9.33 32.64
C VAL A 316 21.18 10.45 31.74
N LEU A 317 20.14 11.11 32.27
CA LEU A 317 19.58 12.45 31.94
C LEU A 317 18.82 12.62 30.62
N GLU A 318 17.63 13.22 30.57
CA GLU A 318 16.64 13.59 31.60
C GLU A 318 15.37 14.04 30.84
N LEU A 319 14.20 13.50 31.22
CA LEU A 319 12.89 14.05 30.91
C LEU A 319 12.38 14.70 32.21
N LYS A 320 12.14 16.02 32.18
CA LYS A 320 11.50 16.72 33.30
C LYS A 320 9.99 16.53 33.24
N HIS A 321 9.49 15.82 34.28
CA HIS A 321 8.27 15.99 35.08
C HIS A 321 6.91 16.15 34.34
N ILE A 322 5.86 15.40 34.67
CA ILE A 322 5.26 15.27 36.02
C ILE A 322 4.76 13.86 36.31
N SER A 323 5.05 13.42 37.54
CA SER A 323 4.65 12.16 38.17
C SER A 323 3.23 12.23 38.75
N LEU A 324 2.51 11.11 38.71
CA LEU A 324 1.65 10.65 39.80
C LEU A 324 1.76 9.12 39.86
N ALA A 325 2.31 8.62 40.96
CA ALA A 325 2.39 7.21 41.29
C ALA A 325 1.17 6.82 42.15
N TYR A 326 0.64 5.61 41.96
CA TYR A 326 0.09 4.84 43.08
C TYR A 326 0.22 3.33 42.83
N GLU A 327 0.50 2.61 43.92
CA GLU A 327 1.13 1.29 43.99
C GLU A 327 0.13 0.13 44.17
N GLN A 328 0.54 -1.09 43.81
CA GLN A 328 -0.24 -2.33 43.84
C GLN A 328 -0.54 -2.87 45.25
N GLY A 329 -1.71 -3.52 45.42
CA GLY A 329 -1.97 -4.38 46.58
C GLY A 329 -3.27 -5.20 46.52
N LYS A 330 -3.13 -6.50 46.22
CA LYS A 330 -4.12 -7.60 46.18
C LYS A 330 -5.28 -7.56 47.19
N LYS A 331 -6.51 -7.93 46.74
CA LYS A 331 -7.32 -9.07 47.24
C LYS A 331 -8.64 -9.22 46.47
N THR A 332 -9.00 -10.48 46.24
CA THR A 332 -10.25 -11.03 45.70
C THR A 332 -11.50 -10.50 46.43
N PHE A 333 -12.60 -10.22 45.72
CA PHE A 333 -13.99 -10.61 46.08
C PHE A 333 -14.98 -10.22 44.96
N CYS A 334 -15.90 -11.14 44.64
CA CYS A 334 -17.13 -10.86 43.90
C CYS A 334 -18.09 -9.98 44.72
N ALA A 335 -18.85 -9.10 44.07
CA ALA A 335 -20.31 -8.94 44.20
C ALA A 335 -20.78 -7.54 43.77
N LEU A 336 -21.96 -7.51 43.14
CA LEU A 336 -22.82 -6.37 42.90
C LEU A 336 -23.17 -5.59 44.19
N GLN A 337 -23.35 -4.27 44.10
CA GLN A 337 -24.61 -3.54 44.38
C GLN A 337 -24.37 -2.04 44.63
N ASP A 338 -25.22 -1.24 43.95
CA ASP A 338 -25.95 -0.05 44.40
C ASP A 338 -25.29 0.97 45.34
N ILE A 339 -25.07 2.20 44.82
CA ILE A 339 -25.41 3.44 45.56
C ILE A 339 -26.02 4.45 44.58
N ASN A 340 -27.32 4.68 44.75
CA ASN A 340 -28.04 5.90 44.36
C ASN A 340 -27.57 7.07 45.22
N LEU A 341 -27.51 8.29 44.66
CA LEU A 341 -28.13 9.47 45.28
C LEU A 341 -28.16 10.66 44.31
N THR A 342 -29.21 11.46 44.50
CA THR A 342 -29.93 12.29 43.54
C THR A 342 -29.66 13.79 43.81
N ILE A 343 -29.57 14.57 42.73
CA ILE A 343 -29.94 15.99 42.47
C ILE A 343 -29.90 17.00 43.65
N ASP A 344 -29.29 18.17 43.41
CA ASP A 344 -29.94 19.44 43.79
C ASP A 344 -29.71 20.53 42.73
N GLU A 345 -30.82 21.07 42.21
CA GLU A 345 -30.90 22.27 41.38
C GLU A 345 -31.17 23.47 42.29
N GLY A 346 -30.55 24.62 42.01
CA GLY A 346 -30.89 25.87 42.69
C GLY A 346 -30.40 27.08 41.93
N GLY A 347 -31.24 27.59 41.02
CA GLY A 347 -31.01 28.84 40.30
C GLY A 347 -31.49 30.09 41.03
N SER A 348 -31.26 31.23 40.37
CA SER A 348 -32.05 32.48 40.27
C SER A 348 -31.25 33.76 40.52
N SER A 349 -31.11 34.58 39.47
CA SER A 349 -31.89 35.82 39.27
C SER A 349 -31.76 36.30 37.83
#